data_AF-A0A521S329-F1
#
_entry.id   AF-A0A521S329-F1
#
_cell.length_a   1.000
_cell.length_b   1.000
_cell.length_c   1.000
_cell.angle_alpha   90.00
_cell.angle_beta   90.00
_cell.angle_gamma   90.00
#
_symmetry.space_group_name_H-M   'P 1'
#
loop_
_entity.id
_entity.type
_entity.pdbx_description
1 polymer ?
#
loop_
_entity_poly.entity_id
_entity_poly.type
_entity_poly.pdbx_seq_one_letter_code
_entity_poly.pdbx_strand_id
1 'polypeptide(L)'
;MLVVFEAMSRRVGAVVNDDVLFGFRLRLFSLAAELGNVRQACRIFGVHPSTYYRWRGPVLRSGLEMLRPRERRPPRMPNQTSQLTEQRVVAFALGHPGLGPRRIAATLAQARWGGIVISSNGVWRVLRRHGLNRRISRLSLVAGYAAPPEPERPTPLEARHVEVDHPGELVGFDCFHVGRLAGTTGRVWQYTAIDLATSYVWAELATTPLNPSARKTSALARRVAADLRAHGWRLERVLTDNGSEFRSSEFGTTIAELGARQTFIRAGRPATNGGVERVQRTILEECWRPSFARSLVPKLTGLVRDLAAYLRFYNEERAHTGRLTNGRTPLEALIGARKMRPR
;
A
#
# COMPACT_ATOMS: atom_id res chain seq x y z
N MET A 1 -20.53 22.53 -57.03
CA MET A 1 -19.07 22.41 -56.80
C MET A 1 -18.45 23.80 -56.58
N LEU A 2 -18.92 24.56 -55.57
CA LEU A 2 -18.27 25.79 -55.09
C LEU A 2 -18.79 26.26 -53.70
N VAL A 3 -19.86 25.66 -53.16
CA VAL A 3 -20.50 26.11 -51.89
C VAL A 3 -20.06 25.32 -50.65
N VAL A 4 -19.30 24.23 -50.82
CA VAL A 4 -18.80 23.41 -49.69
C VAL A 4 -17.38 23.83 -49.24
N PHE A 5 -16.66 24.58 -50.07
CA PHE A 5 -15.28 25.00 -49.76
C PHE A 5 -15.19 26.20 -48.80
N GLU A 6 -16.25 27.01 -48.70
CA GLU A 6 -16.22 28.26 -47.92
C GLU A 6 -16.54 28.05 -46.43
N ALA A 7 -17.19 26.92 -46.06
CA ALA A 7 -17.61 26.66 -44.68
C ALA A 7 -16.48 26.14 -43.75
N MET A 8 -15.31 25.78 -44.29
CA MET A 8 -14.18 25.25 -43.47
C MET A 8 -13.09 26.29 -43.17
N SER A 9 -13.24 27.54 -43.64
CA SER A 9 -12.22 28.60 -43.44
C SER A 9 -12.42 29.46 -42.18
N ARG A 10 -13.42 29.14 -41.33
CA ARG A 10 -13.67 29.87 -40.07
C ARG A 10 -13.76 28.93 -38.88
N ARG A 11 -12.61 28.37 -38.48
CA ARG A 11 -12.26 27.99 -37.10
C ARG A 11 -10.76 27.80 -37.06
N VAL A 12 -10.03 28.85 -36.69
CA VAL A 12 -8.59 28.77 -36.40
C VAL A 12 -8.45 28.12 -35.03
N GLY A 13 -8.57 26.79 -35.01
CA GLY A 13 -7.99 25.93 -33.99
C GLY A 13 -6.77 25.25 -34.61
N ALA A 14 -5.76 24.92 -33.81
CA ALA A 14 -4.57 24.22 -34.29
C ALA A 14 -4.99 22.95 -35.05
N VAL A 15 -4.64 22.86 -36.35
CA VAL A 15 -4.94 21.70 -37.18
C VAL A 15 -4.27 20.49 -36.56
N VAL A 16 -5.05 19.54 -36.07
CA VAL A 16 -4.52 18.30 -35.49
C VAL A 16 -4.12 17.37 -36.64
N ASN A 17 -3.11 16.52 -36.45
CA ASN A 17 -2.67 15.55 -37.47
C ASN A 17 -3.82 14.71 -38.05
N ASP A 18 -4.86 14.46 -37.26
CA ASP A 18 -6.05 13.72 -37.68
C ASP A 18 -6.91 14.50 -38.70
N ASP A 19 -6.98 15.83 -38.60
CA ASP A 19 -7.71 16.67 -39.55
C ASP A 19 -7.00 16.72 -40.91
N VAL A 20 -5.66 16.76 -40.91
CA VAL A 20 -4.85 16.66 -42.13
C VAL A 20 -5.10 15.32 -42.82
N LEU A 21 -5.09 14.23 -42.05
CA LEU A 21 -5.27 12.88 -42.56
C LEU A 21 -6.72 12.65 -43.06
N PHE A 22 -7.71 13.24 -42.39
CA PHE A 22 -9.09 13.24 -42.85
C PHE A 22 -9.25 14.01 -44.16
N GLY A 23 -8.72 15.23 -44.24
CA GLY A 23 -8.77 16.05 -45.45
C GLY A 23 -8.07 15.38 -46.65
N PHE A 24 -6.94 14.72 -46.41
CA PHE A 24 -6.26 13.91 -47.43
C PHE A 24 -7.16 12.80 -47.98
N ARG A 25 -7.82 12.03 -47.10
CA ARG A 25 -8.72 10.94 -47.49
C ARG A 25 -9.95 11.47 -48.21
N LEU A 26 -10.52 12.60 -47.76
CA LEU A 26 -11.69 13.22 -48.38
C LEU A 26 -11.38 13.66 -49.82
N ARG A 27 -10.24 14.33 -50.03
CA ARG A 27 -9.80 14.75 -51.37
C ARG A 27 -9.58 13.58 -52.33
N LEU A 28 -9.05 12.46 -51.84
CA LEU A 28 -8.93 11.23 -52.64
C LEU A 28 -10.31 10.72 -53.10
N PHE A 29 -11.31 10.74 -52.22
CA PHE A 29 -12.67 10.31 -52.56
C PHE A 29 -13.35 11.26 -53.55
N SER A 30 -13.19 12.57 -53.38
CA SER A 30 -13.69 13.57 -54.32
C SER A 30 -13.06 13.41 -55.71
N LEU A 31 -11.73 13.30 -55.78
CA LEU A 31 -11.03 13.11 -57.06
C LEU A 31 -11.42 11.80 -57.75
N ALA A 32 -11.60 10.72 -56.99
CA ALA A 32 -12.05 9.45 -57.54
C ALA A 32 -13.47 9.54 -58.14
N ALA A 33 -14.34 10.38 -57.57
CA ALA A 33 -15.68 10.64 -58.10
C ALA A 33 -15.63 11.52 -59.35
N GLU A 34 -14.81 12.57 -59.35
CA GLU A 34 -14.65 13.48 -60.49
C GLU A 34 -14.04 12.79 -61.72
N LEU A 35 -13.02 11.96 -61.53
CA LEU A 35 -12.35 11.25 -62.63
C LEU A 35 -13.12 10.03 -63.14
N GLY A 36 -14.09 9.51 -62.37
CA GLY A 36 -14.70 8.20 -62.63
C GLY A 36 -13.71 7.01 -62.57
N ASN A 37 -12.45 7.24 -62.20
CA ASN A 37 -11.36 6.25 -62.23
C ASN A 37 -10.60 6.22 -60.90
N VAL A 38 -10.99 5.26 -60.05
CA VAL A 38 -10.39 5.05 -58.72
C VAL A 38 -8.89 4.77 -58.80
N ARG A 39 -8.43 3.95 -59.77
CA ARG A 39 -7.01 3.57 -59.87
C ARG A 39 -6.14 4.77 -60.22
N GLN A 40 -6.64 5.66 -61.08
CA GLN A 40 -5.95 6.90 -61.44
C GLN A 40 -5.89 7.88 -60.26
N ALA A 41 -7.00 8.10 -59.55
CA ALA A 41 -7.02 8.93 -58.35
C ALA A 41 -6.06 8.40 -57.27
N CYS A 42 -6.04 7.08 -57.05
CA CYS A 42 -5.12 6.40 -56.14
C CYS A 42 -3.65 6.61 -56.53
N ARG A 43 -3.32 6.56 -57.83
CA ARG A 43 -1.96 6.82 -58.33
C ARG A 43 -1.51 8.25 -58.06
N ILE A 44 -2.38 9.24 -58.30
CA ILE A 44 -2.11 10.66 -58.07
C ILE A 44 -1.83 10.93 -56.58
N PHE A 45 -2.59 10.29 -55.69
CA PHE A 45 -2.46 10.45 -54.24
C PHE A 45 -1.41 9.53 -53.60
N GLY A 46 -0.74 8.67 -54.37
CA GLY A 46 0.24 7.71 -53.84
C GLY A 46 -0.39 6.65 -52.90
N VAL A 47 -1.68 6.34 -53.06
CA VAL A 47 -2.40 5.37 -52.22
C VAL A 47 -2.62 4.09 -53.01
N HIS A 48 -2.33 2.93 -52.41
CA HIS A 48 -2.63 1.65 -53.06
C HIS A 48 -4.16 1.45 -53.21
N PRO A 49 -4.69 1.01 -54.36
CA PRO A 49 -6.14 0.89 -54.59
C PRO A 49 -6.89 0.05 -53.53
N SER A 50 -6.26 -1.01 -52.99
CA SER A 50 -6.88 -1.81 -51.93
C SER A 50 -7.24 -0.99 -50.67
N THR A 51 -6.46 0.06 -50.37
CA THR A 51 -6.74 0.97 -49.25
C THR A 51 -7.99 1.79 -49.50
N TYR A 52 -8.19 2.28 -50.73
CA TYR A 52 -9.41 2.99 -51.12
C TYR A 52 -10.65 2.09 -50.97
N TYR A 53 -10.61 0.86 -51.49
CA TYR A 53 -11.74 -0.06 -51.39
C TYR A 53 -12.02 -0.50 -49.94
N ARG A 54 -10.99 -0.63 -49.09
CA ARG A 54 -11.15 -0.85 -47.65
C ARG A 54 -11.93 0.28 -46.97
N TRP A 55 -11.75 1.53 -47.40
CA TRP A 55 -12.49 2.68 -46.88
C TRP A 55 -13.87 2.84 -47.52
N ARG A 56 -14.03 2.46 -48.79
CA ARG A 56 -15.27 2.63 -49.55
C ARG A 56 -16.46 1.94 -48.91
N GLY A 57 -16.30 0.71 -48.42
CA GLY A 57 -17.37 -0.04 -47.77
C GLY A 57 -17.99 0.71 -46.58
N PRO A 58 -17.20 1.12 -45.57
CA PRO A 58 -17.67 1.98 -44.48
C PRO A 58 -18.26 3.33 -44.94
N VAL A 59 -17.67 3.99 -45.94
CA VAL A 59 -18.16 5.27 -46.47
C VAL A 59 -19.56 5.13 -47.08
N LEU A 60 -19.80 4.07 -47.85
CA LEU A 60 -21.12 3.81 -48.45
C LEU A 60 -22.20 3.54 -47.39
N ARG A 61 -21.85 3.02 -46.21
CA ARG A 61 -22.80 2.71 -45.14
C ARG A 61 -23.09 3.88 -44.21
N SER A 62 -22.12 4.76 -43.98
CA SER A 62 -22.21 5.76 -42.90
C SER A 62 -21.66 7.14 -43.27
N GLY A 63 -21.38 7.39 -44.55
CA GLY A 63 -20.93 8.67 -45.08
C GLY A 63 -19.42 8.92 -44.96
N LEU A 64 -19.00 10.09 -45.46
CA LEU A 64 -17.59 10.47 -45.59
C LEU A 64 -16.89 10.71 -44.23
N GLU A 65 -17.64 11.03 -43.17
CA GLU A 65 -17.09 11.20 -41.81
C GLU A 65 -16.38 9.95 -41.28
N MET A 66 -16.71 8.76 -41.82
CA MET A 66 -16.01 7.51 -41.50
C MET A 66 -14.53 7.50 -41.93
N LEU A 67 -14.11 8.44 -42.77
CA LEU A 67 -12.71 8.62 -43.16
C LEU A 67 -11.88 9.26 -42.05
N ARG A 68 -12.47 9.84 -41.00
CA ARG A 68 -11.71 10.36 -39.87
C ARG A 68 -10.90 9.24 -39.21
N PRO A 69 -9.63 9.47 -38.85
CA PRO A 69 -8.87 8.52 -38.05
C PRO A 69 -9.66 8.16 -36.79
N ARG A 70 -9.88 6.86 -36.56
CA ARG A 70 -10.50 6.36 -35.34
C ARG A 70 -9.41 5.87 -34.42
N GLU A 71 -9.51 6.22 -33.15
CA GLU A 71 -8.66 5.62 -32.14
C GLU A 71 -8.84 4.10 -32.17
N ARG A 72 -7.73 3.38 -32.33
CA ARG A 72 -7.75 1.93 -32.20
C ARG A 72 -7.87 1.62 -30.71
N ARG A 73 -8.89 0.86 -30.34
CA ARG A 73 -8.99 0.31 -28.98
C ARG A 73 -7.70 -0.47 -28.69
N PRO A 74 -7.01 -0.20 -27.56
CA PRO A 74 -5.88 -1.01 -27.14
C PRO A 74 -6.28 -2.49 -27.06
N PRO A 75 -5.51 -3.42 -27.65
CA PRO A 75 -5.84 -4.83 -27.61
C PRO A 75 -5.83 -5.33 -26.17
N ARG A 76 -6.82 -6.17 -25.81
CA ARG A 76 -6.84 -6.89 -24.53
C ARG A 76 -5.95 -8.11 -24.66
N MET A 77 -4.87 -8.17 -23.89
CA MET A 77 -3.98 -9.33 -23.91
C MET A 77 -4.70 -10.56 -23.34
N PRO A 78 -4.48 -11.78 -23.87
CA PRO A 78 -5.15 -12.99 -23.39
C PRO A 78 -4.99 -13.23 -21.89
N ASN A 79 -3.82 -12.89 -21.34
CA ASN A 79 -3.50 -13.04 -19.91
C ASN A 79 -3.84 -11.80 -19.07
N GLN A 80 -4.65 -10.88 -19.61
CA GLN A 80 -5.08 -9.71 -18.86
C GLN A 80 -6.10 -10.11 -17.79
N THR A 81 -5.87 -9.63 -16.57
CA THR A 81 -6.76 -9.74 -15.42
C THR A 81 -8.22 -9.52 -15.81
N SER A 82 -9.12 -10.35 -15.26
CA SER A 82 -10.55 -10.21 -15.53
C SER A 82 -11.07 -8.85 -15.07
N GLN A 83 -12.04 -8.28 -15.79
CA GLN A 83 -12.61 -6.97 -15.43
C GLN A 83 -13.17 -6.97 -14.00
N LEU A 84 -13.80 -8.07 -13.57
CA LEU A 84 -14.29 -8.23 -12.20
C LEU A 84 -13.15 -8.11 -11.18
N THR A 85 -12.03 -8.82 -11.41
CA THR A 85 -10.85 -8.74 -10.54
C THR A 85 -10.24 -7.33 -10.57
N GLU A 86 -10.17 -6.67 -11.73
CA GLU A 86 -9.68 -5.30 -11.84
C GLU A 86 -10.52 -4.33 -11.00
N GLN A 87 -11.84 -4.39 -11.11
CA GLN A 87 -12.75 -3.53 -10.34
C GLN A 87 -12.63 -3.76 -8.83
N ARG A 88 -12.50 -5.02 -8.39
CA ARG A 88 -12.26 -5.33 -6.98
C ARG A 88 -10.94 -4.76 -6.47
N VAL A 89 -9.87 -4.84 -7.27
CA VAL A 89 -8.57 -4.23 -6.92
C VAL A 89 -8.69 -2.71 -6.80
N VAL A 90 -9.39 -2.06 -7.75
CA VAL A 90 -9.60 -0.60 -7.73
C VAL A 90 -10.41 -0.19 -6.52
N ALA A 91 -11.57 -0.82 -6.28
CA ALA A 91 -12.43 -0.53 -5.14
C ALA A 91 -11.68 -0.68 -3.82
N PHE A 92 -10.94 -1.78 -3.66
CA PHE A 92 -10.13 -2.01 -2.47
C PHE A 92 -9.03 -0.95 -2.28
N ALA A 93 -8.36 -0.56 -3.36
CA ALA A 93 -7.31 0.46 -3.32
C ALA A 93 -7.85 1.86 -3.01
N LEU A 94 -9.11 2.17 -3.36
CA LEU A 94 -9.76 3.42 -3.02
C LEU A 94 -10.27 3.43 -1.56
N GLY A 95 -10.75 2.30 -1.05
CA GLY A 95 -11.06 2.16 0.38
C GLY A 95 -9.81 2.20 1.28
N HIS A 96 -8.63 1.86 0.72
CA HIS A 96 -7.37 1.81 1.44
C HIS A 96 -6.23 2.52 0.67
N PRO A 97 -6.32 3.84 0.45
CA PRO A 97 -5.46 4.59 -0.47
C PRO A 97 -3.97 4.63 -0.06
N GLY A 98 -3.69 4.36 1.22
CA GLY A 98 -2.33 4.23 1.76
C GLY A 98 -1.60 2.94 1.36
N LEU A 99 -2.30 1.87 0.95
CA LEU A 99 -1.68 0.55 0.79
C LEU A 99 -0.94 0.38 -0.53
N GLY A 100 0.29 -0.12 -0.50
CA GLY A 100 1.06 -0.44 -1.71
C GLY A 100 0.58 -1.73 -2.41
N PRO A 101 1.00 -1.97 -3.67
CA PRO A 101 0.56 -3.14 -4.45
C PRO A 101 0.83 -4.49 -3.79
N ARG A 102 1.96 -4.65 -3.09
CA ARG A 102 2.29 -5.89 -2.36
C ARG A 102 1.28 -6.18 -1.26
N ARG A 103 0.93 -5.16 -0.48
CA ARG A 103 0.00 -5.30 0.65
C ARG A 103 -1.43 -5.48 0.15
N ILE A 104 -1.83 -4.79 -0.91
CA ILE A 104 -3.14 -5.01 -1.56
C ILE A 104 -3.26 -6.45 -2.04
N ALA A 105 -2.26 -6.98 -2.75
CA ALA A 105 -2.27 -8.36 -3.22
C ALA A 105 -2.39 -9.37 -2.05
N ALA A 106 -1.58 -9.19 -1.00
CA ALA A 106 -1.62 -10.08 0.17
C ALA A 106 -2.96 -10.00 0.93
N THR A 107 -3.53 -8.80 1.07
CA THR A 107 -4.82 -8.62 1.74
C THR A 107 -5.97 -9.21 0.93
N LEU A 108 -6.01 -8.98 -0.39
CA LEU A 108 -7.05 -9.54 -1.26
C LEU A 108 -7.03 -11.08 -1.33
N ALA A 109 -5.84 -11.70 -1.16
CA ALA A 109 -5.70 -13.15 -1.11
C ALA A 109 -6.31 -13.78 0.15
N GLN A 110 -6.59 -13.00 1.21
CA GLN A 110 -7.25 -13.52 2.41
C GLN A 110 -8.72 -13.83 2.12
N ALA A 111 -9.24 -14.91 2.72
CA ALA A 111 -10.62 -15.36 2.51
C ALA A 111 -11.66 -14.27 2.79
N ARG A 112 -11.44 -13.44 3.83
CA ARG A 112 -12.33 -12.32 4.21
C ARG A 112 -12.51 -11.27 3.10
N TRP A 113 -11.54 -11.16 2.19
CA TRP A 113 -11.53 -10.20 1.08
C TRP A 113 -11.82 -10.87 -0.27
N GLY A 114 -12.32 -12.11 -0.25
CA GLY A 114 -12.73 -12.86 -1.42
C GLY A 114 -11.67 -13.79 -2.01
N GLY A 115 -10.53 -14.00 -1.34
CA GLY A 115 -9.53 -15.01 -1.74
C GLY A 115 -8.92 -14.76 -3.13
N ILE A 116 -8.79 -13.50 -3.53
CA ILE A 116 -8.42 -13.11 -4.88
C ILE A 116 -6.90 -13.20 -5.04
N VAL A 117 -6.46 -14.22 -5.75
CA VAL A 117 -5.03 -14.42 -6.05
C VAL A 117 -4.61 -13.57 -7.24
N ILE A 118 -3.87 -12.50 -6.96
CA ILE A 118 -3.26 -11.63 -7.97
C ILE A 118 -1.85 -11.24 -7.53
N SER A 119 -0.89 -11.24 -8.47
CA SER A 119 0.48 -10.84 -8.14
C SER A 119 0.57 -9.34 -7.82
N SER A 120 1.56 -8.94 -7.01
CA SER A 120 1.82 -7.52 -6.72
C SER A 120 2.02 -6.69 -7.99
N ASN A 121 2.65 -7.26 -9.03
CA ASN A 121 2.82 -6.58 -10.31
C ASN A 121 1.50 -6.51 -11.08
N GLY A 122 0.65 -7.53 -10.98
CA GLY A 122 -0.72 -7.52 -11.49
C GLY A 122 -1.53 -6.37 -10.90
N VAL A 123 -1.52 -6.22 -9.57
CA VAL A 123 -2.16 -5.08 -8.88
C VAL A 123 -1.60 -3.76 -9.40
N TRP A 124 -0.28 -3.61 -9.49
CA TRP A 124 0.34 -2.38 -10.00
C TRP A 124 -0.10 -2.05 -11.43
N ARG A 125 -0.15 -3.05 -12.33
CA ARG A 125 -0.61 -2.87 -13.72
C ARG A 125 -2.08 -2.45 -13.78
N VAL A 126 -2.94 -3.05 -12.94
CA VAL A 126 -4.35 -2.63 -12.81
C VAL A 126 -4.41 -1.17 -12.38
N LEU A 127 -3.77 -0.81 -11.26
CA LEU A 127 -3.78 0.56 -10.76
C LEU A 127 -3.23 1.56 -11.78
N ARG A 128 -2.18 1.21 -12.53
CA ARG A 128 -1.61 2.05 -13.59
C ARG A 128 -2.60 2.30 -14.73
N ARG A 129 -3.38 1.30 -15.15
CA ARG A 129 -4.44 1.48 -16.17
C ARG A 129 -5.51 2.48 -15.72
N HIS A 130 -5.76 2.58 -14.43
CA HIS A 130 -6.72 3.52 -13.84
C HIS A 130 -6.10 4.84 -13.36
N GLY A 131 -4.80 5.08 -13.57
CA GLY A 131 -4.11 6.29 -13.06
C GLY A 131 -3.94 6.34 -11.54
N LEU A 132 -4.11 5.21 -10.84
CA LEU A 132 -4.11 5.08 -9.38
C LEU A 132 -2.84 4.40 -8.83
N ASN A 133 -1.77 4.33 -9.61
CA ASN A 133 -0.54 3.63 -9.21
C ASN A 133 0.26 4.36 -8.12
N ARG A 134 0.02 5.65 -7.92
CA ARG A 134 0.68 6.44 -6.86
C ARG A 134 -0.26 6.58 -5.66
N ARG A 135 0.31 6.50 -4.45
CA ARG A 135 -0.43 6.74 -3.19
C ARG A 135 -1.13 8.10 -3.22
N ILE A 136 -0.43 9.14 -3.68
CA ILE A 136 -0.98 10.49 -3.80
C ILE A 136 -2.21 10.54 -4.72
N SER A 137 -2.17 9.86 -5.88
CA SER A 137 -3.31 9.82 -6.81
C SER A 137 -4.57 9.23 -6.17
N ARG A 138 -4.42 8.20 -5.33
CA ARG A 138 -5.55 7.58 -4.61
C ARG A 138 -6.04 8.47 -3.48
N LEU A 139 -5.13 9.06 -2.70
CA LEU A 139 -5.49 9.98 -1.62
C LEU A 139 -6.22 11.22 -2.14
N SER A 140 -5.73 11.85 -3.21
CA SER A 140 -6.34 13.02 -3.82
C SER A 140 -7.74 12.73 -4.37
N LEU A 141 -7.98 11.52 -4.90
CA LEU A 141 -9.30 11.13 -5.37
C LEU A 141 -10.30 10.96 -4.21
N VAL A 142 -9.85 10.44 -3.07
CA VAL A 142 -10.69 10.20 -1.89
C VAL A 142 -10.95 11.48 -1.09
N ALA A 143 -9.93 12.32 -0.91
CA ALA A 143 -10.03 13.56 -0.13
C ALA A 143 -10.77 14.70 -0.85
N GLY A 144 -11.14 14.51 -2.13
CA GLY A 144 -11.47 15.60 -3.02
C GLY A 144 -10.24 16.47 -3.32
N TYR A 145 -10.37 17.45 -4.22
CA TYR A 145 -9.28 18.35 -4.64
C TYR A 145 -8.69 19.24 -3.52
N ALA A 146 -8.98 18.97 -2.25
CA ALA A 146 -8.35 19.60 -1.10
C ALA A 146 -6.93 19.06 -0.93
N ALA A 147 -5.96 19.84 -1.42
CA ALA A 147 -4.50 19.75 -1.21
C ALA A 147 -3.84 18.36 -1.40
N PRO A 148 -2.96 18.18 -2.41
CA PRO A 148 -2.19 16.95 -2.56
C PRO A 148 -1.33 16.71 -1.30
N PRO A 149 -1.43 15.54 -0.64
CA PRO A 149 -0.57 15.25 0.50
C PRO A 149 0.90 15.24 0.06
N GLU A 150 1.78 15.83 0.86
CA GLU A 150 3.20 15.88 0.54
C GLU A 150 3.77 14.47 0.32
N PRO A 151 4.61 14.28 -0.72
CA PRO A 151 5.25 13.00 -0.97
C PRO A 151 6.23 12.68 0.17
N GLU A 152 5.88 11.70 1.02
CA GLU A 152 6.83 11.08 1.94
C GLU A 152 8.00 10.51 1.13
N ARG A 153 9.19 11.08 1.30
CA ARG A 153 10.41 10.55 0.69
C ARG A 153 10.65 9.15 1.26
N PRO A 154 10.84 8.11 0.43
CA PRO A 154 11.19 6.80 0.94
C PRO A 154 12.54 6.92 1.67
N THR A 155 12.52 6.74 2.99
CA THR A 155 13.76 6.55 3.74
C THR A 155 14.43 5.29 3.16
N PRO A 156 15.73 5.32 2.82
CA PRO A 156 16.43 4.15 2.33
C PRO A 156 16.15 2.94 3.22
N LEU A 157 15.80 1.82 2.60
CA LEU A 157 15.73 0.53 3.28
C LEU A 157 17.16 0.14 3.63
N GLU A 158 17.68 0.66 4.74
CA GLU A 158 18.86 0.06 5.35
C GLU A 158 18.53 -1.42 5.58
N ALA A 159 19.45 -2.30 5.18
CA ALA A 159 19.34 -3.73 5.44
C ALA A 159 19.47 -3.96 6.95
N ARG A 160 18.35 -3.81 7.66
CA ARG A 160 18.23 -3.97 9.12
C ARG A 160 17.94 -5.43 9.42
N HIS A 161 18.93 -6.30 9.27
CA HIS A 161 18.73 -7.73 9.49
C HIS A 161 19.41 -8.11 10.81
N VAL A 162 18.60 -8.16 11.86
CA VAL A 162 18.89 -9.09 12.94
C VAL A 162 18.37 -10.44 12.46
N GLU A 163 19.28 -11.41 12.35
CA GLU A 163 18.89 -12.79 12.06
C GLU A 163 18.28 -13.38 13.32
N VAL A 164 17.06 -13.89 13.17
CA VAL A 164 16.23 -14.48 14.22
C VAL A 164 15.50 -15.64 13.56
N ASP A 165 15.57 -16.82 14.18
CA ASP A 165 15.16 -18.10 13.61
C ASP A 165 13.78 -18.54 14.11
N HIS A 166 13.44 -18.24 15.37
CA HIS A 166 12.18 -18.68 15.98
C HIS A 166 11.54 -17.64 16.90
N PRO A 167 10.22 -17.77 17.15
CA PRO A 167 9.52 -16.87 18.05
C PRO A 167 10.07 -16.93 19.47
N GLY A 168 10.22 -15.77 20.10
CA GLY A 168 10.76 -15.63 21.45
C GLY A 168 12.30 -15.59 21.53
N GLU A 169 13.01 -15.90 20.45
CA GLU A 169 14.48 -15.80 20.40
C GLU A 169 14.95 -14.36 20.59
N LEU A 170 14.23 -13.39 20.03
CA LEU A 170 14.52 -11.97 20.22
C LEU A 170 13.26 -11.11 20.17
N VAL A 171 12.95 -10.48 21.31
CA VAL A 171 11.85 -9.53 21.42
C VAL A 171 12.39 -8.14 21.68
N GLY A 172 12.06 -7.19 20.81
CA GLY A 172 12.42 -5.78 20.97
C GLY A 172 11.42 -5.05 21.86
N PHE A 173 11.89 -4.29 22.85
CA PHE A 173 11.07 -3.47 23.74
C PHE A 173 11.43 -2.01 23.59
N ASP A 174 10.41 -1.15 23.64
CA ASP A 174 10.60 0.30 23.58
C ASP A 174 9.37 1.06 24.11
N CYS A 175 9.57 2.30 24.52
CA CYS A 175 8.56 3.20 25.07
C CYS A 175 8.32 4.40 24.14
N PHE A 176 7.06 4.65 23.79
CA PHE A 176 6.69 5.77 22.93
C PHE A 176 5.85 6.79 23.71
N HIS A 177 6.26 8.07 23.70
CA HIS A 177 5.52 9.14 24.37
C HIS A 177 4.28 9.51 23.53
N VAL A 178 3.09 9.19 24.04
CA VAL A 178 1.83 9.51 23.36
C VAL A 178 1.44 10.97 23.60
N GLY A 179 1.72 11.50 24.79
CA GLY A 179 1.46 12.89 25.15
C GLY A 179 0.84 13.05 26.54
N ARG A 180 0.40 14.26 26.86
CA ARG A 180 -0.33 14.57 28.09
C ARG A 180 -1.81 14.76 27.74
N LEU A 181 -2.67 13.86 28.22
CA LEU A 181 -4.09 13.88 27.89
C LEU A 181 -4.91 14.59 28.97
N ALA A 182 -6.04 15.16 28.57
CA ALA A 182 -6.98 15.78 29.50
C ALA A 182 -7.47 14.74 30.53
N GLY A 183 -7.47 15.13 31.81
CA GLY A 183 -7.90 14.27 32.91
C GLY A 183 -6.86 13.23 33.37
N THR A 184 -5.61 13.31 32.88
CA THR A 184 -4.53 12.42 33.35
C THR A 184 -3.54 13.16 34.26
N THR A 185 -3.12 12.50 35.35
CA THR A 185 -2.07 13.00 36.27
C THR A 185 -0.70 12.51 35.78
N GLY A 186 -0.23 13.02 34.64
CA GLY A 186 1.08 12.66 34.10
C GLY A 186 1.16 12.62 32.59
N ARG A 187 2.24 12.04 32.08
CA ARG A 187 2.43 11.72 30.66
C ARG A 187 1.92 10.32 30.38
N VAL A 188 1.28 10.14 29.24
CA VAL A 188 0.83 8.85 28.73
C VAL A 188 1.94 8.27 27.86
N TRP A 189 2.35 7.06 28.22
CA TRP A 189 3.36 6.29 27.54
C TRP A 189 2.77 5.01 26.98
N GLN A 190 3.16 4.67 25.75
CA GLN A 190 2.94 3.36 25.15
C GLN A 190 4.17 2.49 25.40
N TYR A 191 3.97 1.39 26.12
CA TYR A 191 4.98 0.34 26.29
C TYR A 191 4.77 -0.68 25.18
N THR A 192 5.79 -0.94 24.38
CA THR A 192 5.70 -1.81 23.19
C THR A 192 6.71 -2.94 23.30
N ALA A 193 6.30 -4.14 22.91
CA ALA A 193 7.17 -5.25 22.65
C ALA A 193 6.83 -5.86 21.28
N ILE A 194 7.84 -6.30 20.53
CA ILE A 194 7.67 -6.95 19.24
C ILE A 194 8.59 -8.16 19.12
N ASP A 195 8.01 -9.32 18.78
CA ASP A 195 8.78 -10.50 18.42
C ASP A 195 9.37 -10.33 17.02
N LEU A 196 10.69 -10.35 16.89
CA LEU A 196 11.36 -10.04 15.63
C LEU A 196 11.26 -11.18 14.60
N ALA A 197 10.96 -12.40 15.03
CA ALA A 197 10.77 -13.54 14.13
C ALA A 197 9.40 -13.49 13.42
N THR A 198 8.34 -13.09 14.13
CA THR A 198 6.95 -13.17 13.65
C THR A 198 6.32 -11.80 13.39
N SER A 199 6.96 -10.73 13.86
CA SER A 199 6.36 -9.39 13.95
C SER A 199 5.13 -9.33 14.87
N TYR A 200 4.94 -10.28 15.79
CA TYR A 200 3.83 -10.23 16.75
C TYR A 200 4.07 -9.13 17.78
N VAL A 201 3.06 -8.33 18.06
CA VAL A 201 3.18 -7.11 18.87
C VAL A 201 2.34 -7.18 20.13
N TRP A 202 2.95 -6.74 21.21
CA TRP A 202 2.27 -6.36 22.45
C TRP A 202 2.42 -4.87 22.65
N ALA A 203 1.35 -4.19 23.03
CA ALA A 203 1.45 -2.82 23.50
C ALA A 203 0.40 -2.49 24.56
N GLU A 204 0.74 -1.61 25.48
CA GLU A 204 -0.17 -1.10 26.49
C GLU A 204 0.11 0.37 26.82
N LEU A 205 -0.91 1.09 27.28
CA LEU A 205 -0.78 2.46 27.73
C LEU A 205 -0.70 2.52 29.25
N ALA A 206 0.17 3.38 29.78
CA ALA A 206 0.09 3.78 31.18
C ALA A 206 0.50 5.25 31.36
N THR A 207 0.00 5.84 32.45
CA THR A 207 0.38 7.18 32.88
C THR A 207 1.52 7.12 33.88
N THR A 208 2.54 7.94 33.69
CA THR A 208 3.61 8.17 34.67
C THR A 208 3.87 9.66 34.85
N PRO A 209 4.47 10.11 35.96
CA PRO A 209 4.71 11.55 36.17
C PRO A 209 5.60 12.20 35.10
N LEU A 210 6.70 11.52 34.72
CA LEU A 210 7.69 12.06 33.80
C LEU A 210 8.20 11.01 32.81
N ASN A 211 8.95 10.01 33.29
CA ASN A 211 9.60 9.00 32.45
C ASN A 211 8.82 7.68 32.45
N PRO A 212 9.06 6.79 31.48
CA PRO A 212 8.51 5.44 31.52
C PRO A 212 8.90 4.69 32.81
N SER A 213 8.03 3.81 33.29
CA SER A 213 8.24 3.08 34.53
C SER A 213 8.82 1.69 34.27
N ALA A 214 9.91 1.37 34.97
CA ALA A 214 10.50 0.03 35.04
C ALA A 214 9.49 -1.05 35.45
N ARG A 215 8.59 -0.72 36.37
CA ARG A 215 7.51 -1.61 36.81
C ARG A 215 6.56 -1.97 35.66
N LYS A 216 6.26 -1.01 34.78
CA LYS A 216 5.38 -1.20 33.62
C LYS A 216 6.07 -2.01 32.52
N THR A 217 7.33 -1.70 32.19
CA THR A 217 8.11 -2.53 31.26
C THR A 217 8.27 -3.96 31.77
N SER A 218 8.50 -4.15 33.07
CA SER A 218 8.59 -5.47 33.71
C SER A 218 7.26 -6.23 33.66
N ALA A 219 6.13 -5.55 33.89
CA ALA A 219 4.81 -6.16 33.74
C ALA A 219 4.53 -6.61 32.30
N LEU A 220 4.90 -5.78 31.31
CA LEU A 220 4.81 -6.14 29.89
C LEU A 220 5.68 -7.36 29.59
N ALA A 221 6.91 -7.41 30.09
CA ALA A 221 7.82 -8.55 29.88
C ALA A 221 7.23 -9.87 30.40
N ARG A 222 6.62 -9.85 31.59
CA ARG A 222 5.92 -11.03 32.14
C ARG A 222 4.76 -11.48 31.24
N ARG A 223 3.99 -10.54 30.69
CA ARG A 223 2.88 -10.86 29.76
C ARG A 223 3.41 -11.46 28.46
N VAL A 224 4.45 -10.86 27.87
CA VAL A 224 5.10 -11.39 26.66
C VAL A 224 5.57 -12.82 26.88
N ALA A 225 6.28 -13.09 27.99
CA ALA A 225 6.76 -14.43 28.30
C ALA A 225 5.61 -15.43 28.53
N ALA A 226 4.53 -15.01 29.19
CA ALA A 226 3.35 -15.84 29.39
C ALA A 226 2.64 -16.17 28.06
N ASP A 227 2.47 -15.19 27.18
CA ASP A 227 1.83 -15.36 25.87
C ASP A 227 2.67 -16.24 24.95
N LEU A 228 3.99 -16.03 24.89
CA LEU A 228 4.90 -16.90 24.15
C LEU A 228 4.80 -18.35 24.66
N ARG A 229 4.79 -18.54 25.97
CA ARG A 229 4.64 -19.87 26.59
C ARG A 229 3.32 -20.53 26.27
N ALA A 230 2.22 -19.77 26.24
CA ALA A 230 0.91 -20.27 25.83
C ALA A 230 0.92 -20.78 24.37
N HIS A 231 1.74 -20.18 23.51
CA HIS A 231 1.96 -20.64 22.13
C HIS A 231 3.08 -21.68 21.98
N GLY A 232 3.71 -22.08 23.09
CA GLY A 232 4.75 -23.11 23.13
C GLY A 232 6.17 -22.62 22.87
N TRP A 233 6.41 -21.31 22.98
CA TRP A 233 7.70 -20.66 22.84
C TRP A 233 8.20 -20.17 24.20
N ARG A 234 9.50 -19.87 24.30
CA ARG A 234 10.09 -19.24 25.49
C ARG A 234 10.66 -17.89 25.10
N LEU A 235 10.58 -16.92 26.01
CA LEU A 235 11.32 -15.68 25.87
C LEU A 235 12.79 -15.98 26.19
N GLU A 236 13.69 -15.82 25.22
CA GLU A 236 15.12 -16.13 25.37
C GLU A 236 15.95 -14.86 25.49
N ARG A 237 15.63 -13.83 24.70
CA ARG A 237 16.38 -12.58 24.68
C ARG A 237 15.49 -11.38 24.46
N VAL A 238 15.81 -10.31 25.18
CA VAL A 238 15.14 -9.01 25.08
C VAL A 238 16.14 -7.99 24.55
N LEU A 239 15.76 -7.24 23.51
CA LEU A 239 16.51 -6.11 22.98
C LEU A 239 15.88 -4.80 23.46
N THR A 240 16.66 -3.96 24.15
CA THR A 240 16.19 -2.64 24.62
C THR A 240 17.18 -1.56 24.27
N ASP A 241 16.72 -0.31 24.26
CA ASP A 241 17.63 0.82 24.31
C ASP A 241 18.24 0.99 25.71
N ASN A 242 19.04 2.04 25.89
CA ASN A 242 19.68 2.36 27.17
C ASN A 242 18.80 3.26 28.08
N GLY A 243 17.48 3.29 27.85
CA GLY A 243 16.52 4.02 28.66
C GLY A 243 16.57 3.63 30.13
N SER A 244 16.26 4.59 31.01
CA SER A 244 16.32 4.41 32.47
C SER A 244 15.46 3.27 32.99
N GLU A 245 14.31 3.05 32.36
CA GLU A 245 13.38 1.97 32.66
C GLU A 245 13.97 0.59 32.37
N PHE A 246 14.83 0.49 31.35
CA PHE A 246 15.46 -0.77 30.94
C PHE A 246 16.80 -1.00 31.63
N ARG A 247 17.48 0.05 32.10
CA ARG A 247 18.67 -0.06 32.96
C ARG A 247 18.35 -0.29 34.44
N SER A 248 17.09 -0.21 34.81
CA SER A 248 16.65 -0.45 36.18
C SER A 248 16.98 -1.88 36.64
N SER A 249 17.32 -2.04 37.92
CA SER A 249 17.48 -3.36 38.54
C SER A 249 16.18 -4.17 38.49
N GLU A 250 15.03 -3.52 38.67
CA GLU A 250 13.72 -4.16 38.60
C GLU A 250 13.48 -4.87 37.26
N PHE A 251 13.78 -4.20 36.14
CA PHE A 251 13.64 -4.79 34.81
C PHE A 251 14.65 -5.91 34.60
N GLY A 252 15.93 -5.68 34.92
CA GLY A 252 16.98 -6.69 34.80
C GLY A 252 16.66 -7.98 35.59
N THR A 253 16.23 -7.85 36.84
CA THR A 253 15.79 -8.97 37.68
C THR A 253 14.59 -9.68 37.08
N THR A 254 13.58 -8.94 36.60
CA THR A 254 12.40 -9.54 35.97
C THR A 254 12.78 -10.37 34.73
N ILE A 255 13.67 -9.87 33.88
CA ILE A 255 14.14 -10.61 32.70
C ILE A 255 14.91 -11.87 33.10
N ALA A 256 15.76 -11.80 34.13
CA ALA A 256 16.48 -12.96 34.65
C ALA A 256 15.54 -14.02 35.26
N GLU A 257 14.52 -13.62 36.02
CA GLU A 257 13.49 -14.52 36.59
C GLU A 257 12.68 -15.24 35.50
N LEU A 258 12.46 -14.58 34.35
CA LEU A 258 11.81 -15.19 33.20
C LEU A 258 12.73 -16.16 32.43
N GLY A 259 14.00 -16.28 32.82
CA GLY A 259 15.01 -17.11 32.18
C GLY A 259 15.51 -16.55 30.85
N ALA A 260 15.33 -15.24 30.62
CA ALA A 260 15.73 -14.54 29.42
C ALA A 260 16.98 -13.68 29.67
N ARG A 261 17.65 -13.26 28.59
CA ARG A 261 18.81 -12.35 28.66
C ARG A 261 18.47 -10.99 28.07
N GLN A 262 18.81 -9.92 28.78
CA GLN A 262 18.72 -8.56 28.23
C GLN A 262 19.96 -8.23 27.40
N THR A 263 19.74 -7.64 26.22
CA THR A 263 20.77 -7.08 25.35
C THR A 263 20.44 -5.62 25.07
N PHE A 264 21.42 -4.74 25.23
CA PHE A 264 21.27 -3.32 24.93
C PHE A 264 21.67 -3.02 23.48
N ILE A 265 20.98 -2.10 22.82
CA ILE A 265 21.44 -1.58 21.53
C ILE A 265 22.79 -0.89 21.70
N ARG A 266 23.69 -1.10 20.73
CA ARG A 266 24.99 -0.43 20.70
C ARG A 266 24.81 0.98 20.12
N ALA A 267 25.40 1.98 20.77
CA ALA A 267 25.40 3.35 20.25
C ALA A 267 25.92 3.39 18.80
N GLY A 268 25.23 4.13 17.93
CA GLY A 268 25.59 4.27 16.51
C GLY A 268 25.24 3.08 15.61
N ARG A 269 24.49 2.07 16.09
CA ARG A 269 23.99 0.95 15.26
C ARG A 269 22.46 0.88 15.23
N PRO A 270 21.76 1.85 14.60
CA PRO A 270 20.29 1.87 14.49
C PRO A 270 19.68 0.66 13.74
N ALA A 271 20.51 -0.15 13.08
CA ALA A 271 20.05 -1.34 12.36
C ALA A 271 19.41 -2.41 13.27
N THR A 272 19.83 -2.54 14.53
CA THR A 272 19.30 -3.57 15.45
C THR A 272 17.94 -3.20 16.04
N ASN A 273 17.64 -1.90 16.20
CA ASN A 273 16.38 -1.43 16.80
C ASN A 273 15.24 -1.24 15.78
N GLY A 274 15.53 -1.42 14.48
CA GLY A 274 14.60 -1.07 13.41
C GLY A 274 13.28 -1.85 13.42
N GLY A 275 13.19 -2.97 14.14
CA GLY A 275 11.93 -3.71 14.33
C GLY A 275 10.93 -2.92 15.17
N VAL A 276 11.33 -2.53 16.38
CA VAL A 276 10.45 -1.83 17.34
C VAL A 276 10.14 -0.40 16.88
N GLU A 277 11.13 0.33 16.37
CA GLU A 277 10.93 1.67 15.81
C GLU A 277 9.92 1.65 14.64
N ARG A 278 10.04 0.66 13.75
CA ARG A 278 9.13 0.52 12.61
C ARG A 278 7.71 0.25 13.08
N VAL A 279 7.53 -0.58 14.10
CA VAL A 279 6.18 -0.87 14.58
C VAL A 279 5.58 0.29 15.35
N GLN A 280 6.37 1.03 16.13
CA GLN A 280 5.91 2.27 16.76
C GLN A 280 5.42 3.28 15.72
N ARG A 281 6.19 3.50 14.65
CA ARG A 281 5.74 4.35 13.53
C ARG A 281 4.47 3.80 12.87
N THR A 282 4.36 2.48 12.72
CA THR A 282 3.16 1.84 12.17
C THR A 282 1.93 2.08 13.06
N ILE A 283 2.07 1.93 14.39
CA ILE A 283 1.00 2.22 15.36
C ILE A 283 0.66 3.71 15.33
N LEU A 284 1.66 4.60 15.26
CA LEU A 284 1.44 6.05 15.15
C LEU A 284 0.62 6.41 13.91
N GLU A 285 0.97 5.85 12.75
CA GLU A 285 0.31 6.15 11.49
C GLU A 285 -1.07 5.48 11.35
N GLU A 286 -1.19 4.21 11.72
CA GLU A 286 -2.40 3.41 11.47
C GLU A 286 -3.38 3.40 12.66
N CYS A 287 -2.93 3.64 13.90
CA CYS A 287 -3.77 3.70 15.09
C CYS A 287 -3.95 5.14 15.59
N TRP A 288 -2.85 5.79 15.98
CA TRP A 288 -2.94 7.07 16.69
C TRP A 288 -3.44 8.22 15.84
N ARG A 289 -2.85 8.47 14.67
CA ARG A 289 -3.32 9.56 13.78
C ARG A 289 -4.83 9.48 13.51
N PRO A 290 -5.41 8.32 13.14
CA PRO A 290 -6.86 8.18 13.02
C PRO A 290 -7.64 8.38 14.32
N SER A 291 -7.18 7.81 15.45
CA SER A 291 -7.87 7.95 16.74
C SER A 291 -7.92 9.40 17.21
N PHE A 292 -6.82 10.13 17.08
CA PHE A 292 -6.75 11.55 17.41
C PHE A 292 -7.60 12.40 16.44
N ALA A 293 -7.60 12.09 15.15
CA ALA A 293 -8.43 12.81 14.17
C ALA A 293 -9.95 12.62 14.39
N ARG A 294 -10.38 11.50 14.96
CA ARG A 294 -11.80 11.23 15.27
C ARG A 294 -12.29 11.86 16.57
N SER A 295 -11.39 12.37 17.41
CA SER A 295 -11.72 12.76 18.77
C SER A 295 -11.35 14.21 19.06
N LEU A 296 -12.35 15.04 19.38
CA LEU A 296 -12.13 16.43 19.79
C LEU A 296 -11.33 16.53 21.10
N VAL A 297 -11.59 15.63 22.06
CA VAL A 297 -10.87 15.55 23.34
C VAL A 297 -10.51 14.09 23.64
N PRO A 298 -9.31 13.63 23.24
CA PRO A 298 -8.88 12.26 23.44
C PRO A 298 -8.76 11.91 24.93
N LYS A 299 -9.47 10.86 25.36
CA LYS A 299 -9.40 10.32 26.72
C LYS A 299 -8.60 9.02 26.74
N LEU A 300 -7.87 8.78 27.84
CA LEU A 300 -7.05 7.57 28.00
C LEU A 300 -7.87 6.28 27.81
N THR A 301 -9.08 6.21 28.35
CA THR A 301 -9.95 5.03 28.21
C THR A 301 -10.31 4.72 26.76
N GLY A 302 -10.58 5.76 25.95
CA GLY A 302 -10.81 5.61 24.52
C GLY A 302 -9.56 5.12 23.78
N LEU A 303 -8.40 5.71 24.08
CA LEU A 303 -7.14 5.29 23.45
C LEU A 303 -6.73 3.86 23.82
N VAL A 304 -6.99 3.41 25.05
CA VAL A 304 -6.77 2.02 25.47
C VAL A 304 -7.64 1.07 24.63
N ARG A 305 -8.92 1.40 24.43
CA ARG A 305 -9.83 0.60 23.59
C ARG A 305 -9.37 0.58 22.13
N ASP A 306 -8.98 1.73 21.59
CA ASP A 306 -8.52 1.86 20.21
C ASP A 306 -7.23 1.07 19.99
N LEU A 307 -6.27 1.12 20.91
CA LEU A 307 -5.05 0.31 20.85
C LEU A 307 -5.37 -1.17 20.88
N ALA A 308 -6.24 -1.61 21.80
CA ALA A 308 -6.62 -3.01 21.89
C ALA A 308 -7.29 -3.52 20.60
N ALA A 309 -8.16 -2.71 19.99
CA ALA A 309 -8.78 -3.02 18.70
C ALA A 309 -7.74 -3.05 17.57
N TYR A 310 -6.82 -2.10 17.56
CA TYR A 310 -5.75 -2.04 16.56
C TYR A 310 -4.79 -3.22 16.67
N LEU A 311 -4.40 -3.64 17.88
CA LEU A 311 -3.51 -4.77 18.09
C LEU A 311 -4.14 -6.09 17.60
N ARG A 312 -5.44 -6.30 17.83
CA ARG A 312 -6.15 -7.45 17.24
C ARG A 312 -6.11 -7.40 15.72
N PHE A 313 -6.46 -6.27 15.12
CA PHE A 313 -6.33 -6.08 13.67
C PHE A 313 -4.91 -6.35 13.18
N TYR A 314 -3.90 -5.79 13.84
CA TYR A 314 -2.49 -5.90 13.45
C TYR A 314 -1.96 -7.34 13.53
N ASN A 315 -2.29 -8.07 14.61
CA ASN A 315 -1.77 -9.41 14.87
C ASN A 315 -2.59 -10.50 14.16
N GLU A 316 -3.89 -10.30 13.94
CA GLU A 316 -4.80 -11.36 13.49
C GLU A 316 -5.33 -11.15 12.07
N GLU A 317 -5.22 -9.93 11.53
CA GLU A 317 -5.87 -9.58 10.27
C GLU A 317 -4.96 -8.92 9.23
N ARG A 318 -4.08 -8.04 9.69
CA ARG A 318 -3.21 -7.24 8.83
C ARG A 318 -2.25 -8.17 8.10
N ALA A 319 -2.24 -8.11 6.77
CA ALA A 319 -1.25 -8.82 5.96
C ALA A 319 0.13 -8.17 6.13
N HIS A 320 1.14 -8.97 6.47
CA HIS A 320 2.53 -8.52 6.58
C HIS A 320 3.38 -9.07 5.46
N THR A 321 3.94 -8.19 4.64
CA THR A 321 4.77 -8.57 3.50
C THR A 321 6.27 -8.51 3.82
N GLY A 322 6.63 -8.71 5.09
CA GLY A 322 8.02 -8.80 5.53
C GLY A 322 8.63 -10.16 5.13
N ARG A 323 9.97 -10.24 5.15
CA ARG A 323 10.71 -11.47 4.77
C ARG A 323 10.21 -12.72 5.52
N LEU A 324 9.99 -12.59 6.82
CA LEU A 324 9.64 -13.71 7.70
C LEU A 324 8.13 -14.05 7.67
N THR A 325 7.29 -13.04 7.45
CA THR A 325 5.83 -13.20 7.46
C THR A 325 5.26 -13.65 6.11
N ASN A 326 5.86 -13.23 4.99
CA ASN A 326 5.49 -13.67 3.63
C ASN A 326 3.98 -13.60 3.32
N GLY A 327 3.32 -12.53 3.75
CA GLY A 327 1.88 -12.30 3.56
C GLY A 327 1.00 -12.81 4.70
N ARG A 328 1.53 -13.67 5.58
CA ARG A 328 0.83 -14.16 6.78
C ARG A 328 0.62 -13.05 7.81
N THR A 329 -0.35 -13.24 8.69
CA THR A 329 -0.50 -12.39 9.88
C THR A 329 0.56 -12.78 10.93
N PRO A 330 0.87 -11.88 11.88
CA PRO A 330 1.85 -12.20 12.93
C PRO A 330 1.41 -13.39 13.79
N LEU A 331 0.11 -13.51 14.08
CA LEU A 331 -0.42 -14.66 14.81
C LEU A 331 -0.25 -15.97 14.02
N GLU A 332 -0.54 -15.96 12.71
CA GLU A 332 -0.30 -17.12 11.84
C GLU A 332 1.18 -17.51 11.80
N ALA A 333 2.10 -16.53 11.81
CA ALA A 333 3.54 -16.80 11.87
C ALA A 333 3.95 -17.39 13.24
N LEU A 334 3.41 -16.86 14.34
CA LEU A 334 3.67 -17.31 15.70
C LEU A 334 3.21 -18.76 15.94
N ILE A 335 2.01 -19.10 15.46
CA ILE A 335 1.46 -20.46 15.55
C ILE A 335 2.14 -21.38 14.52
N GLY A 336 2.32 -20.89 13.28
CA GLY A 336 2.82 -21.68 12.16
C GLY A 336 4.28 -22.12 12.29
N ALA A 337 5.11 -21.38 13.04
CA ALA A 337 6.50 -21.75 13.30
C ALA A 337 6.65 -23.13 13.98
N ARG A 338 5.62 -23.60 14.69
CA ARG A 338 5.59 -24.94 15.30
C ARG A 338 5.43 -26.08 14.29
N LYS A 339 4.80 -25.83 13.13
CA LYS A 339 4.57 -26.87 12.11
C LYS A 339 5.81 -27.18 11.27
N MET A 340 6.85 -26.34 11.31
CA MET A 340 8.05 -26.46 10.46
C MET A 340 9.24 -27.15 11.14
N ARG A 341 9.18 -27.51 12.43
CA ARG A 341 10.21 -28.36 13.05
C ARG A 341 9.80 -29.82 12.86
N PRO A 342 10.51 -30.62 12.02
CA PRO A 342 10.35 -32.07 12.06
C PRO A 342 10.72 -32.52 13.47
N ARG A 343 9.97 -33.48 14.01
CA ARG A 343 10.35 -34.19 15.24
C ARG A 343 11.62 -35.00 15.00
#